data_AF-A0A529IPM3-F1
#
_entry.id   AF-A0A529IPM3-F1
#
_cell.length_a   1.000
_cell.length_b   1.000
_cell.length_c   1.000
_cell.angle_alpha   90.00
_cell.angle_beta   90.00
_cell.angle_gamma   90.00
#
_symmetry.space_group_name_H-M   'P 1'
#
loop_
_entity.id
_entity.type
_entity.pdbx_description
1 polymer ?
#
loop_
_entity_poly.entity_id
_entity_poly.type
_entity_poly.pdbx_seq_one_letter_code
_entity_poly.pdbx_strand_id
1 'polypeptide(L)'
;MSSKVPKYDEAYVWVWLPGETAPVVAGRLYAHDGLVSFNYGRSFRELGSAIPLYLPELPLKAGELPLLPGLTMPGCIRDAAPDAWGRRVILNRKFGVKGDEIARLDISELTFLLESGSDRIGALDFQFSPMHYEPRALANATLEELVQSAERVEKGIPLTPELDQALHHGSSIGGARP
;
A
#
# COMPACT_ATOMS: atom_id res chain seq x y z
N MET A 1 1.10 26.11 0.47
CA MET A 1 -0.08 25.65 -0.30
C MET A 1 -0.57 24.38 0.37
N SER A 2 -1.82 24.35 0.85
CA SER A 2 -2.41 23.18 1.51
C SER A 2 -2.58 22.07 0.47
N SER A 3 -1.62 21.15 0.38
CA SER A 3 -1.77 19.93 -0.40
C SER A 3 -3.01 19.20 0.11
N LYS A 4 -4.07 19.12 -0.70
CA LYS A 4 -5.24 18.30 -0.39
C LYS A 4 -4.76 16.85 -0.36
N VAL A 5 -5.05 16.13 0.72
CA VAL A 5 -4.81 14.69 0.79
C VAL A 5 -5.56 14.02 -0.38
N PRO A 6 -4.88 13.32 -1.29
CA PRO A 6 -5.55 12.58 -2.34
C PRO A 6 -6.41 11.50 -1.69
N LYS A 7 -7.71 11.57 -1.96
CA LYS A 7 -8.67 10.55 -1.59
C LYS A 7 -8.77 9.57 -2.76
N TYR A 8 -8.27 8.36 -2.54
CA TYR A 8 -8.42 7.28 -3.50
C TYR A 8 -9.68 6.49 -3.18
N ASP A 9 -10.53 6.33 -4.19
CA ASP A 9 -11.77 5.59 -4.08
C ASP A 9 -11.61 4.13 -4.52
N GLU A 10 -10.57 3.82 -5.29
CA GLU A 10 -10.25 2.45 -5.71
C GLU A 10 -8.74 2.21 -5.87
N ALA A 11 -8.36 0.94 -5.80
CA ALA A 11 -7.03 0.42 -6.08
C ALA A 11 -7.15 -0.98 -6.69
N TYR A 12 -6.15 -1.41 -7.45
CA TYR A 12 -6.11 -2.76 -8.04
C TYR A 12 -5.06 -3.60 -7.37
N VAL A 13 -5.46 -4.80 -6.94
CA VAL A 13 -4.57 -5.77 -6.30
C VAL A 13 -3.90 -6.58 -7.40
N TRP A 14 -2.59 -6.51 -7.46
CA TRP A 14 -1.74 -7.32 -8.31
C TRP A 14 -1.08 -8.41 -7.48
N VAL A 15 -0.92 -9.61 -8.05
CA VAL A 15 -0.36 -10.77 -7.36
C VAL A 15 0.64 -11.51 -8.23
N TRP A 16 1.75 -11.94 -7.65
CA TRP A 16 2.64 -12.93 -8.25
C TRP A 16 2.16 -14.32 -7.88
N LEU A 17 1.78 -15.11 -8.88
CA LEU A 17 1.35 -16.49 -8.68
C LEU A 17 2.57 -17.41 -8.44
N PRO A 18 2.37 -18.58 -7.83
CA PRO A 18 3.46 -19.51 -7.55
C PRO A 18 4.26 -19.85 -8.82
N GLY A 19 5.58 -19.58 -8.79
CA GLY A 19 6.48 -19.84 -9.92
C GLY A 19 6.51 -18.76 -11.00
N GLU A 20 5.67 -17.72 -10.89
CA GLU A 20 5.61 -16.63 -11.86
C GLU A 20 6.44 -15.42 -11.42
N THR A 21 7.10 -14.77 -12.38
CA THR A 21 7.88 -13.54 -12.17
C THR A 21 7.13 -12.28 -12.60
N ALA A 22 6.09 -12.44 -13.41
CA ALA A 22 5.20 -11.37 -13.83
C ALA A 22 3.92 -11.38 -12.97
N PRO A 23 3.49 -10.22 -12.43
CA PRO A 23 2.26 -10.16 -11.67
C PRO A 23 1.03 -10.15 -12.58
N VAL A 24 -0.10 -10.60 -12.04
CA VAL A 24 -1.42 -10.51 -12.66
C VAL A 24 -2.38 -9.74 -11.76
N VAL A 25 -3.35 -9.03 -12.35
CA VAL A 25 -4.39 -8.36 -11.56
C VAL A 25 -5.32 -9.40 -10.94
N ALA A 26 -5.39 -9.45 -9.62
CA ALA A 26 -6.29 -10.34 -8.87
C ALA A 26 -7.70 -9.75 -8.78
N GLY A 27 -7.81 -8.46 -8.54
CA GLY A 27 -9.10 -7.82 -8.30
C GLY A 27 -9.00 -6.35 -7.96
N ARG A 28 -10.14 -5.81 -7.51
CA ARG A 28 -10.30 -4.39 -7.21
C ARG A 28 -10.67 -4.21 -5.74
N LEU A 29 -9.99 -3.26 -5.10
CA LEU A 29 -10.39 -2.64 -3.84
C LEU A 29 -11.16 -1.36 -4.13
N TYR A 30 -12.22 -1.10 -3.38
CA TYR A 30 -12.94 0.17 -3.45
C TYR A 30 -13.42 0.61 -2.08
N ALA A 31 -13.31 1.91 -1.82
CA ALA A 31 -13.71 2.55 -0.58
C ALA A 31 -15.17 3.03 -0.68
N HIS A 32 -15.97 2.73 0.33
CA HIS A 32 -17.36 3.18 0.45
C HIS A 32 -17.78 3.13 1.93
N ASP A 33 -18.52 4.13 2.41
CA ASP A 33 -19.06 4.18 3.79
C ASP A 33 -18.03 3.88 4.92
N GLY A 34 -16.76 4.24 4.71
CA GLY A 34 -15.67 3.98 5.67
C GLY A 34 -15.12 2.54 5.64
N LEU A 35 -15.59 1.72 4.71
CA LEU A 35 -15.15 0.36 4.45
C LEU A 35 -14.36 0.28 3.14
N VAL A 36 -13.42 -0.66 3.07
CA VAL A 36 -12.76 -1.05 1.82
C VAL A 36 -13.19 -2.47 1.50
N SER A 37 -13.91 -2.63 0.39
CA SER A 37 -14.37 -3.94 -0.09
C SER A 37 -13.47 -4.46 -1.21
N PHE A 38 -13.40 -5.78 -1.35
CA PHE A 38 -12.63 -6.46 -2.38
C PHE A 38 -13.54 -7.31 -3.29
N ASN A 39 -13.24 -7.29 -4.58
CA ASN A 39 -13.87 -8.18 -5.56
C ASN A 39 -12.81 -8.69 -6.56
N TYR A 40 -12.82 -10.00 -6.79
CA TYR A 40 -11.95 -10.62 -7.79
C TYR A 40 -12.31 -10.20 -9.21
N GLY A 41 -11.28 -9.95 -10.02
CA GLY A 41 -11.43 -9.77 -11.46
C GLY A 41 -11.95 -11.05 -12.11
N ARG A 42 -12.83 -10.91 -13.11
CA ARG A 42 -13.28 -12.06 -13.91
C ARG A 42 -12.08 -12.79 -14.55
N SER A 43 -11.17 -12.03 -15.14
CA SER A 43 -9.93 -12.54 -15.76
C SER A 43 -9.10 -13.37 -14.79
N PHE A 44 -8.97 -12.94 -13.54
CA PHE A 44 -8.26 -13.71 -12.53
C PHE A 44 -8.99 -15.01 -12.19
N ARG A 45 -10.31 -14.99 -11.98
CA ARG A 45 -11.07 -16.21 -11.64
C ARG A 45 -11.09 -17.24 -12.76
N GLU A 46 -10.97 -16.80 -14.00
CA GLU A 46 -10.94 -17.66 -15.20
C GLU A 46 -9.53 -18.16 -15.52
N LEU A 47 -8.51 -17.66 -14.83
CA LEU A 47 -7.14 -18.11 -15.00
C LEU A 47 -6.97 -19.52 -14.40
N GLY A 48 -6.45 -20.46 -15.18
CA GLY A 48 -6.31 -21.86 -14.74
C GLY A 48 -5.38 -22.05 -13.53
N SER A 49 -4.47 -21.11 -13.30
CA SER A 49 -3.55 -21.07 -12.15
C SER A 49 -4.04 -20.20 -10.99
N ALA A 50 -5.27 -19.69 -11.06
CA ALA A 50 -5.82 -18.81 -10.02
C ALA A 50 -5.94 -19.52 -8.67
N ILE A 51 -5.48 -18.83 -7.63
CA ILE A 51 -5.61 -19.25 -6.24
C ILE A 51 -6.31 -18.17 -5.42
N PRO A 52 -7.06 -18.52 -4.37
CA PRO A 52 -7.51 -17.53 -3.38
C PRO A 52 -6.30 -16.79 -2.80
N LEU A 53 -6.40 -15.47 -2.65
CA LEU A 53 -5.37 -14.67 -1.99
C LEU A 53 -5.17 -15.12 -0.53
N TYR A 54 -6.28 -15.41 0.16
CA TYR A 54 -6.25 -15.98 1.50
C TYR A 54 -7.56 -16.72 1.79
N LEU A 55 -7.47 -17.87 2.44
CA LEU A 55 -8.61 -18.54 3.06
C LEU A 55 -8.47 -18.44 4.58
N PRO A 56 -9.54 -18.11 5.31
CA PRO A 56 -10.96 -18.18 4.88
C PRO A 56 -11.54 -16.89 4.27
N GLU A 57 -10.80 -15.78 4.29
CA GLU A 57 -11.36 -14.44 4.06
C GLU A 57 -11.73 -14.14 2.61
N LEU A 58 -10.86 -14.48 1.66
CA LEU A 58 -11.01 -14.13 0.24
C LEU A 58 -11.14 -15.38 -0.64
N PRO A 59 -12.19 -16.20 -0.49
CA PRO A 59 -12.42 -17.35 -1.37
C PRO A 59 -12.65 -16.89 -2.81
N LEU A 60 -12.17 -17.67 -3.78
CA LEU A 60 -12.24 -17.34 -5.21
C LEU A 60 -13.68 -17.41 -5.74
N LYS A 61 -14.47 -16.37 -5.46
CA LYS A 61 -15.90 -16.26 -5.81
C LYS A 61 -16.16 -14.96 -6.56
N ALA A 62 -17.26 -14.95 -7.32
CA ALA A 62 -17.74 -13.75 -7.98
C ALA A 62 -18.43 -12.82 -6.97
N GLY A 63 -18.28 -11.51 -7.19
CA GLY A 63 -18.98 -10.50 -6.41
C GLY A 63 -18.15 -9.98 -5.24
N GLU A 64 -18.71 -8.99 -4.56
CA GLU A 64 -18.12 -8.46 -3.33
C GLU A 64 -18.03 -9.54 -2.26
N LEU A 65 -16.86 -9.68 -1.65
CA LEU A 65 -16.64 -10.63 -0.57
C LEU A 65 -16.91 -9.94 0.77
N PRO A 66 -17.72 -10.55 1.65
CA PRO A 66 -18.08 -9.94 2.93
C PRO A 66 -16.86 -9.84 3.84
N LEU A 67 -16.77 -8.72 4.57
CA LEU A 67 -15.78 -8.55 5.62
C LEU A 67 -16.07 -9.47 6.80
N LEU A 68 -15.02 -9.98 7.46
CA LEU A 68 -15.17 -10.67 8.73
C LEU A 68 -15.63 -9.70 9.83
N PRO A 69 -16.32 -10.18 10.88
CA PRO A 69 -16.86 -9.32 11.93
C PRO A 69 -15.79 -8.41 12.55
N GLY A 70 -16.07 -7.09 12.61
CA GLY A 70 -15.19 -6.09 13.20
C GLY A 70 -14.09 -5.56 12.29
N LEU A 71 -14.00 -6.04 11.04
CA LEU A 71 -13.06 -5.51 10.06
C LEU A 71 -13.70 -4.42 9.19
N THR A 72 -12.88 -3.44 8.80
CA THR A 72 -13.25 -2.38 7.84
C THR A 72 -12.61 -2.58 6.46
N MET A 73 -11.81 -3.63 6.31
CA MET A 73 -11.01 -3.98 5.13
C MET A 73 -10.62 -5.46 5.28
N PRO A 74 -10.40 -6.23 4.18
CA PRO A 74 -9.88 -7.57 4.31
C PRO A 74 -8.54 -7.58 5.06
N GLY A 75 -8.45 -8.33 6.15
CA GLY A 75 -7.28 -8.43 7.02
C GLY A 75 -6.03 -8.81 6.24
N CYS A 76 -6.11 -9.80 5.37
CA CYS A 76 -4.94 -10.21 4.57
C CYS A 76 -4.45 -9.13 3.59
N ILE A 77 -5.31 -8.22 3.16
CA ILE A 77 -4.92 -7.05 2.35
C ILE A 77 -4.30 -5.97 3.24
N ARG A 78 -4.89 -5.75 4.42
CA ARG A 78 -4.36 -4.81 5.41
C ARG A 78 -2.96 -5.19 5.90
N ASP A 79 -2.67 -6.48 5.99
CA ASP A 79 -1.35 -6.99 6.38
C ASP A 79 -0.25 -6.62 5.36
N ALA A 80 -0.63 -6.31 4.12
CA ALA A 80 0.29 -5.81 3.09
C ALA A 80 0.45 -4.27 3.10
N ALA A 81 -0.24 -3.58 4.01
CA ALA A 81 -0.13 -2.14 4.20
C ALA A 81 1.13 -1.78 4.99
N PRO A 82 1.69 -0.57 4.77
CA PRO A 82 2.79 -0.06 5.57
C PRO A 82 2.42 -0.01 7.07
N ASP A 83 3.42 -0.24 7.91
CA ASP A 83 3.30 -0.12 9.36
C ASP A 83 3.22 1.34 9.84
N ALA A 84 3.26 1.57 11.16
CA ALA A 84 3.22 2.93 11.70
C ALA A 84 4.37 3.83 11.23
N TRP A 85 5.57 3.26 11.07
CA TRP A 85 6.75 3.98 10.59
C TRP A 85 6.67 4.26 9.09
N GLY A 86 6.38 3.26 8.27
CA GLY A 86 6.17 3.37 6.82
C GLY A 86 5.05 4.35 6.48
N ARG A 87 3.94 4.34 7.24
CA ARG A 87 2.90 5.36 7.15
C ARG A 87 3.47 6.74 7.43
N ARG A 88 4.25 6.93 8.51
CA ARG A 88 4.86 8.23 8.84
C ARG A 88 5.80 8.73 7.74
N VAL A 89 6.60 7.85 7.15
CA VAL A 89 7.45 8.16 5.99
C VAL A 89 6.61 8.66 4.82
N ILE A 90 5.56 7.93 4.44
CA ILE A 90 4.65 8.31 3.34
C ILE A 90 4.01 9.68 3.60
N LEU A 91 3.60 9.95 4.84
CA LEU A 91 2.95 11.20 5.23
C LEU A 91 3.91 12.39 5.22
N ASN A 92 5.13 12.20 5.71
CA ASN A 92 6.19 13.20 5.64
C ASN A 92 6.52 13.54 4.16
N ARG A 93 6.69 12.51 3.33
CA ARG A 93 6.93 12.62 1.89
C ARG A 93 5.85 13.42 1.15
N LYS A 94 4.59 13.01 1.32
CA LYS A 94 3.48 13.51 0.49
C LYS A 94 2.94 14.84 0.95
N PHE A 95 3.01 15.10 2.25
CA PHE A 95 2.31 16.24 2.84
C PHE A 95 3.26 17.19 3.58
N GLY A 96 4.48 16.77 3.94
CA GLY A 96 5.40 17.60 4.73
C GLY A 96 4.85 17.96 6.11
N VAL A 97 3.93 17.14 6.65
CA VAL A 97 3.09 17.49 7.80
C VAL A 97 3.80 17.15 9.11
N LYS A 98 3.69 18.03 10.10
CA LYS A 98 4.19 17.84 11.47
C LYS A 98 3.28 16.88 12.23
N GLY A 99 3.84 16.06 13.13
CA GLY A 99 3.14 14.96 13.81
C GLY A 99 1.67 15.22 14.21
N ASP A 100 1.38 16.29 14.94
CA ASP A 100 0.03 16.58 15.47
C ASP A 100 -0.99 17.05 14.42
N GLU A 101 -0.53 17.45 13.23
CA GLU A 101 -1.40 17.78 12.09
C GLU A 101 -1.78 16.53 11.30
N ILE A 102 -0.95 15.48 11.33
CA ILE A 102 -1.24 14.19 10.68
C ILE A 102 -2.48 13.53 11.29
N ALA A 103 -2.63 13.57 12.62
CA ALA A 103 -3.76 12.98 13.33
C ALA A 103 -5.12 13.61 12.97
N ARG A 104 -5.11 14.79 12.32
CA ARG A 104 -6.32 15.48 11.86
C ARG A 104 -6.66 15.19 10.39
N LEU A 105 -5.80 14.48 9.67
CA LEU A 105 -6.04 14.11 8.29
C LEU A 105 -6.85 12.81 8.26
N ASP A 106 -8.01 12.86 7.61
CA ASP A 106 -8.79 11.67 7.28
C ASP A 106 -8.15 11.00 6.05
N ILE A 107 -7.19 10.09 6.31
CA ILE A 107 -6.40 9.42 5.28
C ILE A 107 -6.91 8.01 5.08
N SER A 108 -7.29 7.72 3.83
CA SER A 108 -7.78 6.39 3.43
C SER A 108 -6.67 5.34 3.49
N GLU A 109 -7.01 4.12 3.87
CA GLU A 109 -6.11 2.95 3.77
C GLU A 109 -5.59 2.76 2.33
N LEU A 110 -6.40 3.08 1.31
CA LEU A 110 -5.98 3.01 -0.09
C LEU A 110 -4.80 3.94 -0.40
N THR A 111 -4.71 5.09 0.27
CA THR A 111 -3.56 6.00 0.15
C THR A 111 -2.29 5.29 0.56
N PHE A 112 -2.29 4.57 1.69
CA PHE A 112 -1.10 3.87 2.15
C PHE A 112 -0.71 2.68 1.26
N LEU A 113 -1.70 1.95 0.73
CA LEU A 113 -1.45 0.87 -0.22
C LEU A 113 -0.83 1.37 -1.54
N LEU A 114 -1.39 2.43 -2.12
CA LEU A 114 -0.95 2.98 -3.41
C LEU A 114 0.35 3.78 -3.30
N GLU A 115 0.57 4.43 -2.15
CA GLU A 115 1.74 5.27 -1.91
C GLU A 115 2.89 4.52 -1.23
N SER A 116 2.79 3.20 -0.99
CA SER A 116 3.90 2.35 -0.52
C SER A 116 4.70 1.78 -1.69
N GLY A 117 5.96 1.42 -1.45
CA GLY A 117 6.84 0.79 -2.46
C GLY A 117 6.31 -0.54 -2.98
N SER A 118 6.67 -0.90 -4.23
CA SER A 118 6.28 -2.18 -4.82
C SER A 118 7.14 -3.36 -4.35
N ASP A 119 8.35 -3.10 -3.85
CA ASP A 119 9.20 -4.10 -3.20
C ASP A 119 8.72 -4.31 -1.75
N ARG A 120 7.84 -5.29 -1.53
CA ARG A 120 7.14 -5.51 -0.27
C ARG A 120 7.14 -6.97 0.15
N ILE A 121 6.91 -7.22 1.44
CA ILE A 121 6.76 -8.58 1.96
C ILE A 121 5.48 -9.21 1.38
N GLY A 122 5.60 -10.46 0.94
CA GLY A 122 4.49 -11.22 0.36
C GLY A 122 4.48 -11.16 -1.16
N ALA A 123 3.33 -11.48 -1.75
CA ALA A 123 3.17 -11.60 -3.20
C ALA A 123 2.14 -10.61 -3.76
N LEU A 124 1.80 -9.56 -3.01
CA LEU A 124 0.81 -8.55 -3.41
C LEU A 124 1.48 -7.22 -3.73
N ASP A 125 0.91 -6.48 -4.67
CA ASP A 125 1.16 -5.05 -4.83
C ASP A 125 -0.15 -4.33 -5.22
N PHE A 126 -0.17 -3.01 -5.07
CA PHE A 126 -1.36 -2.19 -5.31
C PHE A 126 -1.06 -1.15 -6.37
N GLN A 127 -1.95 -1.02 -7.34
CA GLN A 127 -1.74 -0.17 -8.51
C GLN A 127 -2.97 0.68 -8.80
N PHE A 128 -2.75 1.79 -9.50
CA PHE A 128 -3.83 2.67 -9.99
C PHE A 128 -4.58 2.09 -11.19
N SER A 129 -4.00 1.11 -11.87
CA SER A 129 -4.53 0.52 -13.10
C SER A 129 -4.64 -1.00 -12.99
N PRO A 130 -5.69 -1.63 -13.55
CA PRO A 130 -5.76 -3.07 -13.71
C PRO A 130 -5.07 -3.55 -15.00
N MET A 131 -4.68 -2.63 -15.88
CA MET A 131 -4.19 -2.97 -17.24
C MET A 131 -2.68 -3.01 -17.33
N HIS A 132 -2.01 -2.09 -16.62
CA HIS A 132 -0.56 -1.94 -16.68
C HIS A 132 0.00 -1.99 -15.26
N TYR A 133 0.95 -2.89 -15.06
CA TYR A 133 1.71 -2.95 -13.84
C TYR A 133 2.92 -2.01 -13.95
N GLU A 134 2.94 -1.00 -13.09
CA GLU A 134 4.04 -0.04 -13.00
C GLU A 134 4.75 -0.21 -11.65
N PRO A 135 5.87 -0.94 -11.58
CA PRO A 135 6.58 -1.12 -10.33
C PRO A 135 7.06 0.24 -9.84
N ARG A 136 6.72 0.57 -8.59
CA ARG A 136 7.28 1.71 -7.87
C ARG A 136 8.65 1.29 -7.35
N ALA A 137 9.60 1.16 -8.27
CA ALA A 137 11.02 0.97 -8.00
C ALA A 137 11.68 2.34 -7.80
N LEU A 138 12.63 2.43 -6.87
CA LEU A 138 13.33 3.67 -6.56
C LEU A 138 14.85 3.51 -6.64
N ALA A 139 15.50 4.62 -7.02
CA ALA A 139 16.94 4.72 -7.13
C ALA A 139 17.61 4.62 -5.75
N ASN A 140 18.82 4.06 -5.74
CA ASN A 140 19.62 3.82 -4.53
C ASN A 140 19.89 5.13 -3.77
N ALA A 141 19.63 5.11 -2.46
CA ALA A 141 20.10 6.14 -1.56
C ALA A 141 21.39 5.70 -0.85
N THR A 142 22.22 6.66 -0.46
CA THR A 142 23.47 6.36 0.26
C THR A 142 23.22 6.03 1.74
N LEU A 143 24.17 5.37 2.40
CA LEU A 143 24.04 4.99 3.80
C LEU A 143 24.00 6.22 4.72
N GLU A 144 24.81 7.24 4.46
CA GLU A 144 24.79 8.50 5.22
C GLU A 144 23.44 9.21 5.13
N GLU A 145 22.81 9.11 3.97
CA GLU A 145 21.48 9.62 3.70
C GLU A 145 20.43 8.89 4.56
N LEU A 146 20.42 7.56 4.53
CA LEU A 146 19.53 6.74 5.35
C LEU A 146 19.65 7.03 6.85
N VAL A 147 20.88 7.23 7.36
CA VAL A 147 21.12 7.52 8.79
C VAL A 147 20.52 8.86 9.22
N GLN A 148 20.57 9.89 8.37
CA GLN A 148 20.00 11.22 8.70
C GLN A 148 18.49 11.31 8.47
N SER A 149 17.92 10.35 7.74
CA SER A 149 16.53 10.38 7.29
C SER A 149 15.54 10.14 8.44
N ALA A 150 15.84 9.20 9.35
CA ALA A 150 15.01 8.89 10.50
C ALA A 150 14.82 10.11 11.42
N GLU A 151 15.91 10.83 11.74
CA GLU A 151 15.83 12.05 12.54
C GLU A 151 15.01 13.16 11.85
N ARG A 152 15.07 13.27 10.53
CA ARG A 152 14.30 14.28 9.77
C ARG A 152 12.81 13.95 9.79
N VAL A 153 12.44 12.69 9.61
CA VAL A 153 11.03 12.22 9.74
C VAL A 153 10.51 12.42 11.15
N GLU A 154 11.33 12.14 12.17
CA GLU A 154 10.98 12.41 13.57
C GLU A 154 10.73 13.90 13.83
N LYS A 155 11.61 14.76 13.32
CA LYS A 155 11.54 16.22 13.46
C LYS A 155 10.51 16.87 12.52
N GLY A 156 9.85 16.11 11.64
CA GLY A 156 8.91 16.62 10.65
C GLY A 156 9.57 17.55 9.61
N ILE A 157 10.87 17.38 9.39
CA ILE A 157 11.64 18.13 8.40
C ILE A 157 11.41 17.44 7.05
N PRO A 158 11.01 18.16 5.98
CA PRO A 158 10.90 17.60 4.65
C PRO A 158 12.21 16.94 4.22
N LEU A 159 12.10 15.72 3.69
CA LEU A 159 13.25 14.98 3.18
C LEU A 159 13.74 15.62 1.87
N THR A 160 15.04 15.56 1.62
CA THR A 160 15.55 15.85 0.27
C THR A 160 15.05 14.76 -0.68
N PRO A 161 14.95 15.03 -2.00
CA PRO A 161 14.45 14.04 -2.96
C PRO A 161 15.15 12.68 -2.86
N GLU A 162 16.43 12.65 -2.52
CA GLU A 162 17.26 11.45 -2.37
C GLU A 162 16.87 10.65 -1.10
N LEU A 163 16.61 11.34 0.02
CA LEU A 163 16.19 10.75 1.28
C LEU A 163 14.76 10.25 1.27
N ASP A 164 13.90 11.00 0.58
CA ASP A 164 12.52 10.66 0.34
C ASP A 164 12.39 9.33 -0.40
N GLN A 165 13.31 9.09 -1.34
CA GLN A 165 13.40 7.83 -2.08
C GLN A 165 13.95 6.69 -1.21
N ALA A 166 14.94 6.98 -0.37
CA ALA A 166 15.58 6.03 0.54
C ALA A 166 14.59 5.37 1.52
N LEU A 167 13.78 6.19 2.20
CA LEU A 167 12.87 5.73 3.24
C LEU A 167 11.63 5.04 2.67
N HIS A 168 11.26 5.37 1.44
CA HIS A 168 10.14 4.71 0.76
C HIS A 168 10.40 3.21 0.52
N HIS A 169 11.66 2.79 0.37
CA HIS A 169 12.07 1.38 0.36
C HIS A 169 11.66 0.64 1.64
N GLY A 170 11.82 1.27 2.81
CA GLY A 170 11.46 0.68 4.10
C GLY A 170 9.97 0.78 4.44
N SER A 171 9.21 1.59 3.69
CA SER A 171 7.78 1.80 3.99
C SER A 171 6.92 0.55 3.77
N SER A 172 7.39 -0.38 2.94
CA SER A 172 6.67 -1.61 2.59
C SER A 172 6.83 -2.76 3.58
N ILE A 173 7.76 -2.64 4.53
CA ILE A 173 8.04 -3.64 5.55
C ILE A 173 7.15 -3.37 6.78
N GLY A 174 6.59 -4.44 7.35
CA GLY A 174 5.86 -4.37 8.63
C GLY A 174 6.81 -4.31 9.83
N GLY A 175 6.47 -3.53 10.86
CA GLY A 175 7.36 -3.24 11.99
C GLY A 175 6.95 -1.99 12.80
N ALA A 176 7.78 -1.58 13.76
CA ALA A 176 7.56 -0.33 14.53
C ALA A 176 8.88 0.42 14.77
N ARG A 177 9.93 0.04 14.04
CA ARG A 177 11.29 0.54 14.24
C ARG A 177 11.74 1.30 12.99
N PRO A 178 12.49 2.40 13.15
CA PRO A 178 13.14 3.11 12.05
C PRO A 178 14.09 2.23 11.23
#